data_AF-A0A7C0UQP3-F1
#
_entry.id   AF-A0A7C0UQP3-F1
#
_cell.length_a   1.000
_cell.length_b   1.000
_cell.length_c   1.000
_cell.angle_alpha   90.00
_cell.angle_beta   90.00
_cell.angle_gamma   90.00
#
_symmetry.space_group_name_H-M   'P 1'
#
loop_
_entity.id
_entity.type
_entity.pdbx_description
1 polymer ?
#
loop_
_entity_poly.entity_id
_entity_poly.type
_entity_poly.pdbx_seq_one_letter_code
_entity_poly.pdbx_strand_id
1 'polypeptide(L)'
;MSDRTSKVKGKLSHLDVEVDVDLMIAVANLIKLEEHLANSYEATHEEIYLRLWNETRMDRGFLLSKFLEMMVGDLSKINKSSDVWCTLKHSLSVWYGLREVASKLIAEGKMDCAKKIMEKAEKERARFVIYLELLKS
;
A
#
# COMPACT_ATOMS: atom_id res chain seq x y z
N MET A 1 -21.89 -41.74 19.84
CA MET A 1 -22.13 -40.31 20.09
C MET A 1 -20.74 -39.67 20.17
N SER A 2 -20.08 -39.29 19.07
CA SER A 2 -20.34 -38.08 18.25
C SER A 2 -20.72 -36.92 19.16
N ASP A 3 -19.85 -35.97 19.46
CA ASP A 3 -19.35 -35.00 18.48
C ASP A 3 -17.97 -34.45 18.89
N ARG A 4 -17.04 -34.46 17.93
CA ARG A 4 -15.68 -33.97 18.05
C ARG A 4 -15.47 -32.91 16.98
N THR A 5 -16.25 -31.82 16.96
CA THR A 5 -15.99 -30.68 16.06
C THR A 5 -16.38 -29.31 16.63
N SER A 6 -15.55 -28.74 17.50
CA SER A 6 -15.46 -27.27 17.58
C SER A 6 -14.43 -26.81 16.53
N LYS A 7 -14.96 -26.35 15.39
CA LYS A 7 -14.20 -25.73 14.29
C LYS A 7 -13.31 -24.61 14.85
N VAL A 8 -12.01 -24.87 14.93
CA VAL A 8 -10.98 -23.83 15.00
C VAL A 8 -11.00 -23.10 13.67
N LYS A 9 -11.73 -21.98 13.58
CA LYS A 9 -11.58 -21.03 12.47
C LYS A 9 -10.17 -20.46 12.56
N GLY A 10 -9.39 -20.69 11.50
CA GLY A 10 -7.94 -20.48 11.44
C GLY A 10 -7.48 -19.14 11.99
N LYS A 11 -6.83 -19.19 13.15
CA LYS A 11 -5.79 -18.23 13.51
C LYS A 11 -4.47 -18.89 13.14
N LEU A 12 -3.81 -18.40 12.09
CA LEU A 12 -2.42 -18.74 11.83
C LEU A 12 -1.55 -17.97 12.84
N SER A 13 -1.49 -18.51 14.05
CA SER A 13 -0.34 -18.43 14.97
C SER A 13 0.39 -17.08 15.08
N HIS A 14 -0.02 -16.18 15.99
CA HIS A 14 0.81 -15.16 16.68
C HIS A 14 1.74 -14.23 15.85
N LEU A 15 1.70 -14.32 14.52
CA LEU A 15 2.53 -13.68 13.50
C LEU A 15 1.66 -12.98 12.46
N ASP A 16 0.33 -13.04 12.60
CA ASP A 16 -0.61 -12.33 11.73
C ASP A 16 -0.32 -10.83 11.83
N VAL A 17 0.20 -10.27 10.74
CA VAL A 17 0.27 -8.84 10.51
C VAL A 17 -1.16 -8.29 10.57
N GLU A 18 -1.35 -7.12 11.17
CA GLU A 18 -2.68 -6.49 11.22
C GLU A 18 -3.22 -6.33 9.79
N VAL A 19 -4.50 -6.69 9.58
CA VAL A 19 -5.17 -6.67 8.26
C VAL A 19 -5.00 -5.33 7.55
N ASP A 20 -4.98 -4.24 8.32
CA ASP A 20 -4.78 -2.86 7.91
C ASP A 20 -3.42 -2.65 7.22
N VAL A 21 -2.38 -3.31 7.73
CA VAL A 21 -1.02 -3.25 7.20
C VAL A 21 -0.91 -4.06 5.91
N ASP A 22 -1.51 -5.24 5.85
CA ASP A 22 -1.54 -6.04 4.62
C ASP A 22 -2.32 -5.34 3.50
N LEU A 23 -3.46 -4.74 3.84
CA LEU A 23 -4.25 -3.93 2.92
C LEU A 23 -3.44 -2.72 2.42
N MET A 24 -2.73 -2.04 3.32
CA MET A 24 -1.84 -0.93 2.98
C MET A 24 -0.75 -1.37 1.99
N ILE A 25 -0.12 -2.54 2.21
CA ILE A 25 0.89 -3.10 1.31
C ILE A 25 0.28 -3.45 -0.06
N ALA A 26 -0.91 -4.06 -0.08
CA ALA A 26 -1.61 -4.37 -1.32
C ALA A 26 -1.88 -3.10 -2.15
N VAL A 27 -2.36 -2.03 -1.51
CA VAL A 27 -2.58 -0.73 -2.16
C VAL A 27 -1.26 -0.16 -2.70
N ALA A 28 -0.18 -0.18 -1.91
CA ALA A 28 1.13 0.31 -2.33
C ALA A 28 1.66 -0.43 -3.57
N ASN A 29 1.47 -1.74 -3.63
CA ASN A 29 1.88 -2.58 -4.76
C ASN A 29 1.02 -2.34 -6.00
N LEU A 30 -0.29 -2.16 -5.86
CA LEU A 30 -1.16 -1.81 -6.99
C LEU A 30 -0.81 -0.45 -7.59
N ILE A 31 -0.35 0.52 -6.78
CA ILE A 31 0.17 1.80 -7.28
C ILE A 31 1.40 1.60 -8.16
N LYS A 32 2.35 0.74 -7.73
CA LYS A 32 3.54 0.41 -8.52
C LYS A 32 3.17 -0.35 -9.80
N LEU A 33 2.22 -1.28 -9.72
CA LEU A 33 1.76 -2.05 -10.87
C LEU A 33 1.08 -1.14 -11.91
N GLU A 34 0.27 -0.18 -11.47
CA GLU A 34 -0.35 0.84 -12.33
C GLU A 34 0.71 1.60 -13.13
N GLU A 35 1.79 2.06 -12.47
CA GLU A 35 2.90 2.76 -13.11
C GLU A 35 3.66 1.84 -14.09
N HIS A 36 3.94 0.60 -13.70
CA HIS A 36 4.58 -0.37 -14.60
C HIS A 36 3.76 -0.65 -15.85
N LEU A 37 2.44 -0.79 -15.75
CA LEU A 37 1.56 -1.03 -16.89
C LEU A 37 1.49 0.20 -17.82
N ALA A 38 1.46 1.41 -17.26
CA ALA A 38 1.54 2.63 -18.05
C ALA A 38 2.87 2.70 -18.83
N ASN A 39 4.00 2.44 -18.16
CA ASN A 39 5.32 2.42 -18.80
C ASN A 39 5.43 1.31 -19.87
N SER A 40 4.84 0.13 -19.62
CA SER A 40 4.78 -0.96 -20.61
C SER A 40 4.00 -0.56 -21.85
N TYR A 41 2.88 0.14 -21.72
CA TYR A 41 2.15 0.68 -22.87
C TYR A 41 2.96 1.76 -23.60
N GLU A 42 3.63 2.67 -22.89
CA GLU A 42 4.47 3.69 -23.51
C GLU A 42 5.62 3.08 -24.33
N ALA A 43 6.19 1.96 -23.85
CA ALA A 43 7.30 1.29 -24.51
C ALA A 43 6.88 0.38 -25.68
N THR A 44 5.71 -0.27 -25.59
CA THR A 44 5.30 -1.33 -26.53
C THR A 44 4.15 -0.93 -27.44
N HIS A 45 3.35 0.06 -27.03
CA HIS A 45 2.06 0.44 -27.62
C HIS A 45 1.03 -0.70 -27.72
N GLU A 46 1.20 -1.80 -26.97
CA GLU A 46 0.23 -2.89 -26.97
C GLU A 46 -1.00 -2.53 -26.12
N GLU A 47 -2.19 -2.53 -26.72
CA GLU A 47 -3.44 -2.13 -26.07
C GLU A 47 -3.84 -3.00 -24.87
N ILE A 48 -3.30 -4.22 -24.77
CA ILE A 48 -3.52 -5.10 -23.61
C ILE A 48 -3.08 -4.42 -22.30
N TYR A 49 -1.99 -3.65 -22.33
CA TYR A 49 -1.51 -2.92 -21.16
C TYR A 49 -2.47 -1.80 -20.74
N LEU A 50 -3.18 -1.16 -21.67
CA LEU A 50 -4.23 -0.17 -21.33
C LEU A 50 -5.39 -0.84 -20.58
N ARG A 51 -5.81 -2.02 -21.02
CA ARG A 51 -6.89 -2.79 -20.37
C ARG A 51 -6.49 -3.19 -18.96
N LEU A 52 -5.32 -3.81 -18.81
CA LEU A 52 -4.78 -4.23 -17.52
C LEU A 52 -4.55 -3.03 -16.59
N TRP A 53 -4.09 -1.91 -17.13
CA TRP A 53 -3.90 -0.67 -16.38
C TRP A 53 -5.25 -0.19 -15.79
N ASN A 54 -6.30 -0.15 -16.60
CA ASN A 54 -7.62 0.25 -16.13
C ASN A 54 -8.18 -0.70 -15.05
N GLU A 55 -8.06 -2.02 -15.23
CA GLU A 55 -8.47 -3.01 -14.24
C GLU A 55 -7.70 -2.83 -12.91
N THR A 56 -6.37 -2.72 -12.99
CA THR A 56 -5.51 -2.45 -11.83
C THR A 56 -5.91 -1.16 -11.11
N ARG A 57 -6.25 -0.11 -11.86
CA ARG A 57 -6.70 1.17 -11.31
C ARG A 57 -8.02 1.03 -10.56
N MET A 58 -8.95 0.21 -11.05
CA MET A 58 -10.24 -0.07 -10.39
C MET A 58 -10.03 -0.82 -9.08
N ASP A 59 -9.22 -1.89 -9.09
CA ASP A 59 -8.88 -2.66 -7.90
C ASP A 59 -8.19 -1.80 -6.84
N ARG A 60 -7.22 -0.98 -7.28
CA ARG A 60 -6.55 -0.01 -6.40
C ARG A 60 -7.55 0.97 -5.80
N GLY A 61 -8.47 1.50 -6.60
CA GLY A 61 -9.48 2.45 -6.14
C GLY A 61 -10.39 1.86 -5.06
N PHE A 62 -10.81 0.61 -5.25
CA PHE A 62 -11.59 -0.14 -4.27
C PHE A 62 -10.82 -0.36 -2.97
N LEU A 63 -9.61 -0.92 -3.02
CA LEU A 63 -8.81 -1.20 -1.82
C LEU A 63 -8.37 0.07 -1.09
N LEU A 64 -8.00 1.12 -1.81
CA LEU A 64 -7.64 2.41 -1.21
C LEU A 64 -8.83 3.03 -0.47
N SER A 65 -10.05 2.89 -1.00
CA SER A 65 -11.27 3.37 -0.31
C SER A 65 -11.52 2.58 0.98
N LYS A 66 -11.32 1.26 0.96
CA LYS A 66 -11.43 0.41 2.17
C LYS A 66 -10.38 0.76 3.22
N PHE A 67 -9.14 0.95 2.79
CA PHE A 67 -8.06 1.37 3.66
C PHE A 67 -8.34 2.73 4.33
N LEU A 68 -8.83 3.70 3.56
CA LEU A 68 -9.19 5.01 4.10
C LEU A 68 -10.38 4.94 5.07
N GLU A 69 -11.41 4.14 4.76
CA GLU A 69 -12.54 3.92 5.66
C GLU A 69 -12.08 3.36 7.01
N MET A 70 -11.08 2.47 7.02
CA MET A 70 -10.48 1.96 8.25
C MET A 70 -9.68 3.03 9.01
N MET A 71 -8.97 3.90 8.30
CA MET A 71 -8.10 4.93 8.88
C MET A 71 -8.85 6.17 9.39
N VAL A 72 -9.91 6.60 8.69
CA VAL A 72 -10.63 7.85 9.00
C VAL A 72 -12.11 7.65 9.34
N GLY A 73 -12.63 6.43 9.20
CA GLY A 73 -14.04 6.11 9.37
C GLY A 73 -14.88 6.55 8.18
N ASP A 74 -15.43 7.76 8.25
CA ASP A 74 -16.41 8.25 7.27
C ASP A 74 -15.73 8.95 6.08
N LEU A 75 -15.78 8.30 4.92
CA LEU A 75 -15.19 8.82 3.67
C LEU A 75 -15.83 10.13 3.18
N SER A 76 -17.04 10.49 3.63
CA SER A 76 -17.67 11.77 3.28
C SER A 76 -16.98 12.97 3.93
N LYS A 77 -16.18 12.72 4.97
CA LYS A 77 -15.35 13.72 5.66
C LYS A 77 -13.99 13.92 4.99
N ILE A 78 -13.74 13.24 3.87
CA ILE A 78 -12.51 13.37 3.11
C ILE A 78 -12.68 14.41 2.01
N ASN A 79 -11.87 15.46 2.07
CA ASN A 79 -11.67 16.39 0.98
C ASN A 79 -10.70 15.78 -0.04
N LYS A 80 -11.25 15.21 -1.12
CA LYS A 80 -10.47 14.63 -2.22
C LYS A 80 -9.99 15.72 -3.18
N SER A 81 -9.24 16.72 -2.68
CA SER A 81 -8.45 17.55 -3.60
C SER A 81 -7.51 16.64 -4.39
N SER A 82 -7.43 16.83 -5.71
CA SER A 82 -6.66 15.95 -6.61
C SER A 82 -5.22 15.78 -6.15
N ASP A 83 -4.64 16.85 -5.61
CA ASP A 83 -3.22 16.95 -5.30
C ASP A 83 -2.89 16.27 -3.97
N VAL A 84 -3.70 16.47 -2.92
CA VAL A 84 -3.48 15.79 -1.62
C VAL A 84 -3.75 14.29 -1.77
N TRP A 85 -4.78 13.90 -2.52
CA TRP A 85 -5.08 12.50 -2.81
C TRP A 85 -3.94 11.79 -3.54
N CYS A 86 -3.39 12.45 -4.57
CA CYS A 86 -2.27 11.90 -5.34
C CYS A 86 -0.99 11.80 -4.49
N THR A 87 -0.75 12.80 -3.66
CA THR A 87 0.43 12.83 -2.79
C THR A 87 0.35 11.77 -1.70
N LEU A 88 -0.82 11.55 -1.09
CA LEU A 88 -1.03 10.51 -0.09
C LEU A 88 -0.68 9.11 -0.65
N LYS A 89 -1.29 8.74 -1.77
CA LYS A 89 -1.13 7.39 -2.32
C LYS A 89 0.33 7.13 -2.74
N HIS A 90 1.00 8.13 -3.33
CA HIS A 90 2.39 7.99 -3.73
C HIS A 90 3.33 7.96 -2.53
N SER A 91 3.07 8.77 -1.50
CA SER A 91 3.78 8.71 -0.22
C SER A 91 3.73 7.30 0.39
N LEU A 92 2.55 6.66 0.36
CA LEU A 92 2.40 5.28 0.80
C LEU A 92 3.26 4.29 -0.01
N SER A 93 3.23 4.40 -1.35
CA SER A 93 4.04 3.54 -2.22
C SER A 93 5.55 3.73 -2.00
N VAL A 94 6.00 4.98 -1.81
CA VAL A 94 7.40 5.32 -1.50
C VAL A 94 7.82 4.72 -0.15
N TRP A 95 7.00 4.88 0.89
CA TRP A 95 7.28 4.29 2.21
C TRP A 95 7.51 2.78 2.12
N TYR A 96 6.62 2.06 1.43
CA TYR A 96 6.76 0.61 1.28
C TYR A 96 7.99 0.24 0.44
N GLY A 97 8.24 0.96 -0.67
CA GLY A 97 9.43 0.77 -1.49
C GLY A 97 10.74 0.93 -0.71
N LEU A 98 10.83 1.95 0.16
CA LEU A 98 12.01 2.14 1.01
C LEU A 98 12.23 0.97 1.97
N ARG A 99 11.16 0.41 2.56
CA ARG A 99 11.26 -0.77 3.43
C ARG A 99 11.72 -2.02 2.67
N GLU A 100 11.26 -2.20 1.43
CA GLU A 100 11.71 -3.30 0.57
C GLU A 100 13.20 -3.18 0.23
N VAL A 101 13.68 -1.97 -0.08
CA VAL A 101 15.11 -1.69 -0.30
C VAL A 101 15.93 -1.97 0.97
N ALA A 102 15.45 -1.52 2.13
CA ALA A 102 16.11 -1.79 3.40
C ALA A 102 16.22 -3.30 3.68
N SER A 103 15.17 -4.08 3.40
CA SER A 103 15.17 -5.55 3.54
C SER A 103 16.25 -6.20 2.66
N LYS A 104 16.37 -5.76 1.40
CA LYS A 104 17.42 -6.24 0.48
C LYS A 104 18.83 -5.91 0.99
N LEU A 105 19.05 -4.69 1.50
CA LEU A 105 20.34 -4.29 2.09
C LEU A 105 20.70 -5.11 3.35
N ILE A 106 19.72 -5.47 4.17
CA ILE A 106 19.91 -6.36 5.33
C ILE A 106 20.37 -7.74 4.86
N ALA A 107 19.71 -8.31 3.84
CA ALA A 107 20.08 -9.60 3.27
C ALA A 107 21.51 -9.61 2.69
N GLU A 108 21.99 -8.47 2.21
CA GLU A 108 23.37 -8.26 1.73
C GLU A 108 24.39 -7.96 2.86
N GLY A 109 23.97 -7.91 4.12
CA GLY A 109 24.83 -7.56 5.27
C GLY A 109 25.18 -6.06 5.36
N LYS A 110 24.58 -5.21 4.52
CA LYS A 110 24.84 -3.75 4.47
C LYS A 110 24.01 -2.99 5.51
N MET A 111 24.22 -3.32 6.79
CA MET A 111 23.38 -2.86 7.89
C MET A 111 23.32 -1.32 8.05
N ASP A 112 24.43 -0.62 7.87
CA ASP A 112 24.45 0.85 8.01
C ASP A 112 23.70 1.55 6.88
N CYS A 113 23.76 0.99 5.66
CA CYS A 113 22.95 1.47 4.55
C CYS A 113 21.46 1.22 4.80
N ALA A 114 21.10 0.03 5.28
CA ALA A 114 19.72 -0.32 5.62
C ALA A 114 19.12 0.63 6.66
N LYS A 115 19.87 0.97 7.72
CA LYS A 115 19.46 1.94 8.75
C LYS A 115 19.14 3.31 8.15
N LYS A 116 20.01 3.84 7.29
CA LYS A 116 19.80 5.12 6.60
C LYS A 116 18.56 5.11 5.70
N ILE A 117 18.27 3.99 5.04
CA ILE A 117 17.05 3.84 4.24
C ILE A 117 15.81 3.80 5.14
N MET A 118 15.86 3.10 6.28
CA MET A 118 14.76 3.06 7.24
C MET A 118 14.47 4.42 7.87
N GLU A 119 15.48 5.25 8.13
CA GLU A 119 15.27 6.64 8.57
C GLU A 119 14.47 7.45 7.54
N LYS A 120 14.74 7.25 6.25
CA LYS A 120 13.95 7.86 5.17
C LYS A 120 12.53 7.31 5.12
N ALA A 121 12.36 6.00 5.32
CA ALA A 121 11.05 5.38 5.38
C ALA A 121 10.23 5.98 6.52
N GLU A 122 10.79 6.13 7.72
CA GLU A 122 10.07 6.72 8.85
C GLU A 122 9.69 8.18 8.60
N LYS A 123 10.57 8.96 7.98
CA LYS A 123 10.25 10.32 7.55
C LYS A 123 9.09 10.36 6.55
N GLU A 124 9.04 9.41 5.62
CA GLU A 124 7.96 9.33 4.66
C GLU A 124 6.64 8.88 5.30
N ARG A 125 6.69 7.98 6.29
CA ARG A 125 5.53 7.60 7.10
C ARG A 125 4.93 8.81 7.83
N ALA A 126 5.77 9.67 8.40
CA ALA A 126 5.31 10.90 9.04
C ALA A 126 4.62 11.84 8.05
N ARG A 127 5.13 11.97 6.81
CA ARG A 127 4.46 12.74 5.75
C ARG A 127 3.12 12.15 5.35
N PHE A 128 3.05 10.83 5.21
CA PHE A 128 1.80 10.12 4.94
C PHE A 128 0.70 10.47 5.97
N VAL A 129 1.04 10.49 7.25
CA VAL A 129 0.10 10.90 8.33
C VAL A 129 -0.34 12.36 8.16
N ILE A 130 0.58 13.27 7.82
CA ILE A 130 0.21 14.68 7.55
C ILE A 130 -0.76 14.78 6.38
N TYR A 131 -0.53 14.03 5.29
CA TYR A 131 -1.45 14.01 4.15
C TYR A 131 -2.82 13.43 4.52
N LEU A 132 -2.88 12.42 5.40
CA LEU A 132 -4.15 11.92 5.93
C LEU A 132 -4.91 12.97 6.72
N GLU A 133 -4.23 13.81 7.50
CA GLU A 133 -4.88 14.90 8.24
C GLU A 133 -5.36 16.01 7.30
N LEU A 134 -4.59 16.37 6.27
CA LEU A 134 -5.01 17.32 5.23
C LEU A 134 -6.22 16.84 4.42
N LEU A 135 -6.44 15.52 4.35
CA LEU A 135 -7.65 14.96 3.75
C LEU A 135 -8.88 15.16 4.62
N LYS A 136 -8.76 15.38 5.93
CA LYS A 136 -9.89 15.58 6.86
C LYS A 136 -10.34 17.04 6.97
N SER A 137 -9.57 17.98 6.41
CA SER A 137 -9.83 19.43 6.42
C SER A 137 -10.57 19.92 5.17
#